data_AF-A0A968C0R9-F1
#
_entry.id   AF-A0A968C0R9-F1
#
_cell.length_a   1.000
_cell.length_b   1.000
_cell.length_c   1.000
_cell.angle_alpha   90.00
_cell.angle_beta   90.00
_cell.angle_gamma   90.00
#
_symmetry.space_group_name_H-M   'P 1'
#
loop_
_entity.id
_entity.type
_entity.pdbx_description
1 polymer ?
#
loop_
_entity_poly.entity_id
_entity_poly.type
_entity_poly.pdbx_seq_one_letter_code
_entity_poly.pdbx_strand_id
1 'polypeptide(L)' 'MTEFLPSWNDTSTKQAIQDFVAAVTDKSSPDYVLPAERIAVFDNDGTLWCEKPMYIQLDYLLRRLAAQAESNPSLRTKQP' A
#
# COMPACT_ATOMS: atom_id res chain seq x y z
N MET A 1 0.99 25.13 -15.04
CA MET A 1 1.26 24.57 -13.70
C MET A 1 0.83 23.13 -13.73
N THR A 2 1.69 22.19 -13.36
CA THR A 2 1.31 20.78 -13.24
C THR A 2 0.31 20.65 -12.10
N GLU A 3 -0.85 20.06 -12.35
CA GLU A 3 -1.85 19.81 -11.32
C GLU A 3 -1.41 18.63 -10.43
N PHE A 4 -1.33 18.84 -9.12
CA PHE A 4 -0.98 17.78 -8.16
C PHE A 4 -2.22 16.95 -7.81
N LEU A 5 -2.07 15.62 -7.80
CA LEU A 5 -3.13 14.67 -7.45
C LEU A 5 -4.38 14.75 -8.37
N PRO A 6 -4.23 14.64 -9.70
CA PRO A 6 -5.34 14.87 -10.66
C PRO A 6 -6.47 13.84 -10.56
N SER A 7 -6.22 12.67 -9.97
CA SER A 7 -7.25 11.63 -9.74
C SER A 7 -7.97 11.78 -8.39
N TRP A 8 -7.67 12.82 -7.61
CA TRP A 8 -8.24 13.05 -6.28
C TRP A 8 -9.33 14.12 -6.34
N ASN A 9 -10.51 13.78 -5.82
CA ASN A 9 -11.59 14.74 -5.60
C ASN A 9 -11.17 15.82 -4.59
N ASP A 10 -11.71 17.02 -4.74
CA ASP A 10 -11.48 18.14 -3.82
C ASP A 10 -12.17 17.88 -2.48
N THR A 11 -11.39 17.34 -1.55
CA THR A 11 -11.83 16.86 -0.24
C THR A 11 -10.82 17.30 0.82
N SER A 12 -11.22 17.25 2.09
CA SER A 12 -10.32 17.55 3.21
C SER A 12 -9.07 16.67 3.23
N THR A 13 -9.17 15.42 2.77
CA THR A 13 -8.01 14.51 2.67
C THR A 13 -7.00 14.98 1.63
N LYS A 14 -7.44 15.35 0.42
CA LYS A 14 -6.55 15.90 -0.62
C LYS A 14 -5.84 17.16 -0.12
N GLN A 15 -6.60 18.06 0.52
CA GLN A 15 -6.07 19.29 1.09
C GLN A 15 -5.03 19.01 2.18
N ALA A 16 -5.33 18.12 3.13
CA ALA A 16 -4.40 17.76 4.21
C ALA A 16 -3.08 17.17 3.69
N ILE A 17 -3.11 16.35 2.64
CA ILE A 17 -1.89 15.82 2.01
C ILE A 17 -1.06 16.95 1.39
N GLN A 18 -1.70 17.87 0.66
CA GLN A 18 -1.03 18.99 0.01
C GLN A 18 -0.43 19.96 1.03
N ASP A 19 -1.18 20.31 2.06
CA ASP A 19 -0.74 21.22 3.13
C ASP A 19 0.43 20.62 3.91
N PHE A 20 0.35 19.34 4.27
CA PHE A 20 1.43 18.64 4.96
C PHE A 20 2.71 18.63 4.12
N VAL A 21 2.62 18.25 2.83
CA VAL A 21 3.77 18.25 1.92
C VAL A 21 4.35 19.65 1.77
N ALA A 22 3.51 20.68 1.62
CA ALA A 22 3.99 22.07 1.55
C ALA A 22 4.74 22.48 2.82
N ALA A 23 4.16 22.22 4.00
CA ALA A 23 4.73 22.57 5.29
C ALA A 23 6.08 21.89 5.56
N VAL A 24 6.23 20.60 5.25
CA VAL A 24 7.49 19.88 5.52
C VAL A 24 8.56 20.09 4.45
N THR A 25 8.22 20.69 3.31
CA THR A 25 9.18 20.94 2.21
C THR A 25 9.63 22.38 2.06
N ASP A 26 8.90 23.34 2.62
CA ASP A 26 9.30 24.75 2.68
C ASP A 26 10.39 24.97 3.74
N LYS A 27 11.59 25.40 3.30
CA LYS A 27 12.75 25.67 4.17
C LYS A 27 12.53 26.78 5.20
N SER A 28 11.54 27.63 4.98
CA SER A 28 11.16 28.71 5.91
C SER A 28 10.07 28.30 6.90
N SER A 29 9.43 27.14 6.68
CA SER A 29 8.41 26.61 7.57
C SER A 29 9.01 26.11 8.89
N PRO A 30 8.34 26.35 10.04
CA PRO A 30 8.74 25.74 11.31
C PRO A 30 8.64 24.20 11.28
N ASP A 31 7.86 23.63 10.36
CA ASP A 31 7.67 22.19 10.20
C ASP A 31 8.63 21.55 9.18
N TYR A 32 9.63 22.30 8.67
CA TYR A 32 10.55 21.81 7.65
C TYR A 32 11.28 20.53 8.08
N VAL A 33 11.22 19.51 7.24
CA VAL A 33 11.93 18.23 7.43
C VAL A 33 13.07 18.13 6.42
N LEU A 34 14.25 17.70 6.86
CA LEU A 34 15.39 17.49 5.96
C LEU A 34 15.03 16.44 4.89
N PRO A 35 15.44 16.60 3.62
CA PRO A 35 15.08 15.65 2.57
C PRO A 35 15.35 14.17 2.89
N ALA A 36 16.44 13.89 3.60
CA ALA A 36 16.82 12.53 4.01
C ALA A 36 15.85 11.90 5.02
N GLU A 37 15.05 12.70 5.73
CA GLU A 37 14.11 12.26 6.77
C GLU A 37 12.66 12.20 6.26
N ARG A 38 12.40 12.59 5.00
CA ARG A 38 11.06 12.59 4.39
C ARG A 38 10.66 11.20 3.92
N ILE A 39 10.46 10.30 4.88
CA ILE A 39 10.07 8.92 4.62
C ILE A 39 8.57 8.77 4.84
N ALA A 40 7.85 8.35 3.79
CA ALA A 40 6.44 7.96 3.86
C ALA A 40 6.33 6.45 3.71
N VAL A 41 5.48 5.82 4.54
CA VAL A 41 5.20 4.39 4.49
C VAL A 41 3.74 4.18 4.12
N PHE A 42 3.47 3.19 3.27
CA PHE A 42 2.14 2.81 2.85
C PHE A 42 1.96 1.32 3.12
N ASP A 43 0.81 0.95 3.64
CA ASP A 43 0.38 -0.44 3.58
C ASP A 43 0.11 -0.84 2.11
N ASN A 44 0.08 -2.13 1.80
CA ASN A 44 -0.10 -2.63 0.44
C ASN A 44 -1.55 -3.06 0.19
N ASP A 45 -2.00 -4.11 0.87
CA ASP A 45 -3.35 -4.68 0.75
C ASP A 45 -4.41 -3.68 1.23
N GLY A 46 -5.41 -3.39 0.39
CA GLY A 46 -6.48 -2.44 0.72
C GLY A 46 -6.08 -0.97 0.68
N THR A 47 -4.79 -0.66 0.51
CA THR A 47 -4.26 0.71 0.40
C THR A 47 -3.76 1.02 -1.01
N LEU A 48 -2.79 0.26 -1.52
CA LEU A 48 -2.24 0.45 -2.88
C LEU A 48 -2.93 -0.42 -3.92
N TRP A 49 -3.55 -1.54 -3.51
CA TRP A 49 -4.30 -2.42 -4.38
C TRP A 49 -5.46 -3.14 -3.67
N CYS A 50 -6.32 -3.80 -4.45
CA CYS A 50 -7.50 -4.47 -3.91
C CYS A 50 -7.14 -5.71 -3.08
N GLU A 51 -7.68 -5.81 -1.88
CA GLU A 51 -7.57 -6.97 -0.98
C GLU A 51 -8.85 -7.85 -0.96
N LYS A 52 -9.83 -7.53 -1.82
CA LYS A 52 -11.12 -8.22 -1.88
C LYS A 52 -11.23 -9.08 -3.14
N PRO A 53 -11.89 -10.26 -3.06
CA PRO A 53 -12.52 -10.86 -1.87
C PRO A 53 -11.52 -11.49 -0.89
N MET A 54 -10.25 -11.56 -1.25
CA MET A 54 -9.19 -12.17 -0.45
C MET A 54 -7.84 -11.53 -0.81
N TYR A 55 -6.90 -11.51 0.13
CA TYR A 55 -5.53 -11.04 -0.10
C TYR A 55 -4.87 -11.79 -1.27
N ILE A 56 -4.14 -11.06 -2.11
CA ILE A 56 -3.47 -11.61 -3.30
C ILE A 56 -2.53 -12.76 -2.93
N GLN A 57 -1.76 -12.59 -1.84
CA GLN A 57 -0.82 -13.62 -1.40
C GLN A 57 -1.53 -14.87 -0.88
N LEU A 58 -2.71 -14.73 -0.25
CA LEU A 58 -3.50 -15.87 0.24
C LEU A 58 -4.11 -16.65 -0.93
N ASP A 59 -4.66 -15.97 -1.94
CA ASP A 59 -5.15 -16.64 -3.17
C ASP A 59 -4.05 -17.46 -3.83
N TYR A 60 -2.88 -16.87 -4.00
CA TYR A 60 -1.71 -17.56 -4.55
C TYR A 60 -1.35 -18.79 -3.70
N LEU A 61 -1.20 -18.64 -2.38
CA LEU A 61 -0.81 -19.73 -1.49
C LEU A 61 -1.80 -20.90 -1.54
N LEU A 62 -3.10 -20.63 -1.50
CA LEU A 62 -4.12 -21.68 -1.57
C LEU A 62 -4.05 -22.45 -2.88
N ARG A 63 -3.87 -21.77 -4.02
CA ARG A 63 -3.70 -22.44 -5.34
C ARG A 63 -2.44 -23.29 -5.39
N ARG A 64 -1.33 -22.81 -4.82
CA ARG A 64 -0.07 -23.56 -4.76
C ARG A 64 -0.19 -24.80 -3.88
N LEU A 65 -0.81 -24.67 -2.70
CA LEU A 65 -1.05 -25.78 -1.80
C LEU A 65 -1.96 -26.84 -2.44
N ALA A 66 -3.03 -26.42 -3.11
CA ALA A 66 -3.91 -27.33 -3.85
C ALA A 66 -3.14 -28.12 -4.93
N ALA A 67 -2.39 -27.42 -5.79
CA ALA A 67 -1.60 -28.06 -6.85
C ALA A 67 -0.55 -29.04 -6.29
N GLN A 68 0.09 -28.69 -5.17
CA GLN A 68 1.04 -29.60 -4.51
C GLN A 68 0.35 -30.85 -3.95
N ALA A 69 -0.80 -30.69 -3.28
CA ALA A 69 -1.57 -31.81 -2.73
C ALA A 69 -2.21 -32.72 -3.81
N GLU A 70 -2.45 -32.19 -5.00
CA GLU A 70 -2.81 -32.99 -6.19
C GLU A 70 -1.62 -33.79 -6.70
N SER A 71 -0.44 -33.16 -6.81
CA SER A 71 0.79 -33.83 -7.26
C SER A 71 1.35 -34.84 -6.25
N ASN A 72 1.11 -34.62 -4.96
CA ASN A 72 1.54 -35.48 -3.87
C ASN A 72 0.43 -35.63 -2.82
N PRO A 73 -0.41 -36.68 -2.92
CA PRO A 73 -1.53 -36.90 -2.01
C PRO A 73 -1.16 -37.01 -0.52
N SER A 74 0.09 -37.36 -0.18
CA SER A 74 0.53 -37.46 1.22
C SER A 74 0.48 -36.09 1.94
N LEU A 75 0.46 -34.99 1.18
CA LEU A 75 0.39 -33.64 1.75
C LEU A 75 -1.01 -33.28 2.26
N ARG A 76 -2.07 -33.98 1.85
CA ARG A 76 -3.47 -33.64 2.24
C ARG A 76 -3.74 -33.77 3.73
N THR A 77 -2.99 -34.61 4.42
CA THR A 77 -3.13 -34.87 5.87
C THR A 77 -1.94 -34.33 6.67
N LYS A 78 -1.12 -33.48 6.04
CA LYS A 78 0.08 -32.90 6.66
C LYS A 78 -0.07 -31.38 6.69
N GLN A 79 0.07 -30.79 7.88
CA GLN A 79 0.14 -29.34 8.00
C GLN A 79 1.38 -28.83 7.24
N PRO A 80 1.28 -27.72 6.47
CA PRO A 80 2.42 -27.08 5.83
C PRO A 80 3.59 -26.84 6.79
#